data_AF-A0A8R7PYL0-F1
#
_entry.id   AF-A0A8R7PYL0-F1
#
_cell.length_a   1.000
_cell.length_b   1.000
_cell.length_c   1.000
_cell.angle_alpha   90.00
_cell.angle_beta   90.00
_cell.angle_gamma   90.00
#
_symmetry.space_group_name_H-M   'P 1'
#
loop_
_entity.id
_entity.type
_entity.pdbx_description
1 polymer ?
#
loop_
_entity_poly.entity_id
_entity_poly.type
_entity_poly.pdbx_seq_one_letter_code
_entity_poly.pdbx_strand_id
1 'polypeptide(L)' 'MCIDEKRNLSITANMGYGERGSPPKIPGGATLVFDTELIAVNGKTSTGATTAESD' A
#
# COMPACT_ATOMS: atom_id res chain seq x y z
N MET A 1 -7.86 4.57 6.12
CA MET A 1 -6.99 5.60 5.55
C MET A 1 -7.86 6.66 4.94
N CYS A 2 -7.50 7.93 5.10
CA CYS A 2 -8.05 9.04 4.31
C CYS A 2 -7.25 9.18 3.01
N ILE A 3 -7.84 9.77 1.97
CA ILE A 3 -7.09 10.06 0.74
C ILE A 3 -5.93 11.01 1.07
N ASP A 4 -4.79 10.81 0.41
CA ASP A 4 -3.46 11.41 0.64
C ASP A 4 -2.79 11.03 1.96
N GLU A 5 -3.38 10.13 2.74
CA GLU A 5 -2.77 9.66 3.97
C GLU A 5 -1.62 8.68 3.66
N LYS A 6 -0.45 8.94 4.27
CA LYS A 6 0.69 8.03 4.30
C LYS A 6 0.71 7.23 5.59
N ARG A 7 0.93 5.92 5.50
CA ARG A 7 1.14 5.04 6.65
C ARG A 7 2.16 3.95 6.37
N ASN A 8 2.87 3.58 7.44
CA ASN A 8 3.63 2.34 7.49
C ASN A 8 2.73 1.19 7.95
N LEU A 9 2.68 0.13 7.16
CA LEU A 9 1.95 -1.10 7.48
C LEU A 9 2.96 -2.21 7.76
N SER A 10 2.83 -2.87 8.91
CA SER A 10 3.58 -4.07 9.26
C SER A 10 2.65 -5.28 9.19
N ILE A 11 2.93 -6.21 8.29
CA ILE A 11 2.11 -7.39 8.02
C ILE A 11 2.93 -8.62 8.36
N THR A 12 2.53 -9.34 9.41
CA THR A 12 3.17 -10.59 9.83
C THR A 12 2.98 -11.68 8.78
N ALA A 13 3.89 -12.67 8.77
CA ALA A 13 3.92 -13.71 7.74
C ALA A 13 2.57 -14.42 7.54
N ASN A 14 1.85 -14.74 8.62
CA ASN A 14 0.53 -15.39 8.56
C ASN A 14 -0.57 -14.56 7.88
N MET A 15 -0.41 -13.24 7.80
CA MET A 15 -1.29 -12.32 7.07
C MET A 15 -0.72 -11.93 5.69
N GLY A 16 0.52 -12.33 5.39
CA GLY A 16 1.22 -12.10 4.12
C GLY A 16 1.40 -13.40 3.34
N TYR A 17 2.65 -13.78 3.08
CA TYR A 17 2.99 -14.95 2.24
C TYR A 17 3.20 -16.26 3.02
N GLY A 18 2.95 -16.26 4.32
CA GLY A 18 3.04 -17.42 5.21
C GLY A 18 4.43 -18.06 5.24
N GLU A 19 4.45 -19.32 5.67
CA GLU A 19 5.67 -20.15 5.73
C GLU A 19 6.29 -20.44 4.35
N ARG A 20 5.49 -20.36 3.28
CA ARG A 20 5.97 -20.63 1.92
C ARG A 20 6.71 -19.45 1.31
N GLY A 21 6.37 -18.22 1.71
CA GLY A 21 6.91 -17.02 1.08
C GLY A 21 6.47 -16.86 -0.38
N SER A 22 7.16 -16.00 -1.13
CA SER A 22 7.06 -15.86 -2.58
C SER A 22 8.47 -15.85 -3.19
N PRO A 23 9.07 -17.03 -3.38
CA PRO A 23 10.43 -17.14 -3.88
C PRO A 23 10.58 -16.60 -5.32
N PRO A 24 11.74 -16.03 -5.67
CA PRO A 24 12.94 -15.90 -4.83
C PRO A 24 12.94 -14.65 -3.93
N LYS A 25 11.96 -13.76 -4.08
CA LYS A 25 12.03 -12.39 -3.52
C LYS A 25 11.61 -12.30 -2.05
N ILE A 26 10.68 -13.15 -1.62
CA ILE A 26 10.11 -13.10 -0.28
C ILE A 26 10.32 -14.47 0.37
N PRO A 27 11.17 -14.58 1.40
CA PRO A 27 11.36 -15.84 2.10
C PRO A 27 10.12 -16.21 2.92
N GLY A 28 9.99 -17.49 3.25
CA GLY A 28 8.99 -17.98 4.20
C GLY A 28 9.16 -17.33 5.58
N GLY A 29 8.04 -17.06 6.26
CA GLY A 29 8.06 -16.48 7.62
C GLY A 29 8.41 -14.99 7.69
N ALA A 30 8.57 -14.31 6.56
CA ALA A 30 8.90 -12.89 6.54
C ALA A 30 7.73 -11.99 7.00
N THR A 31 8.02 -11.02 7.88
CA THR A 31 7.15 -9.86 8.10
C THR A 31 7.42 -8.82 7.01
N LEU A 32 6.36 -8.32 6.39
CA LEU A 32 6.44 -7.29 5.36
C LEU A 32 6.19 -5.93 5.98
N VAL A 33 7.04 -4.96 5.65
CA VAL A 33 6.85 -3.55 6.03
C VAL A 33 6.64 -2.76 4.74
N PHE A 34 5.51 -2.08 4.65
CA PHE A 34 5.15 -1.25 3.50
C PHE A 34 5.05 0.21 3.92
N ASP A 35 5.67 1.09 3.15
CA ASP A 35 5.32 2.50 3.12
C ASP A 35 4.21 2.67 2.08
N THR A 36 3.04 3.15 2.50
CA THR A 36 1.84 3.20 1.67
C THR A 36 1.19 4.57 1.71
N GLU A 37 0.67 4.99 0.56
CA GLU A 37 -0.10 6.22 0.38
C GLU A 37 -1.44 5.91 -0.27
N LEU A 38 -2.55 6.43 0.28
CA LEU A 38 -3.87 6.23 -0.30
C LEU A 38 -4.18 7.33 -1.33
N ILE A 39 -4.06 6.99 -2.62
CA ILE A 39 -4.26 7.96 -3.72
C ILE A 39 -5.75 8.19 -4.06
N ALA A 40 -6.56 7.14 -4.04
CA ALA A 40 -7.98 7.25 -4.40
C ALA A 40 -8.82 6.11 -3.82
N VAL A 41 -10.12 6.36 -3.67
CA VAL A 41 -11.13 5.34 -3.34
C VAL A 41 -12.29 5.44 -4.33
N ASN A 42 -12.55 4.35 -5.08
CA ASN A 42 -13.61 4.30 -6.10
C ASN A 42 -13.54 5.48 -7.09
N GLY A 43 -12.33 5.79 -7.58
CA GLY A 43 -12.08 6.89 -8.51
C GLY A 43 -12.16 8.30 -7.91
N LYS A 44 -12.48 8.43 -6.60
CA LYS A 44 -12.40 9.71 -5.91
C LYS A 44 -10.98 9.94 -5.41
N THR A 45 -10.36 11.00 -5.89
CA THR A 45 -9.09 11.55 -5.39
C THR A 45 -9.37 12.65 -4.37
N SER A 46 -8.34 13.18 -3.71
CA SER A 46 -8.53 14.36 -2.87
C SER A 46 -8.86 15.55 -3.77
N THR A 47 -9.77 16.39 -3.28
CA THR A 47 -10.18 17.64 -3.96
C THR A 47 -8.99 18.61 -4.16
N GLY A 48 -7.83 18.35 -3.56
CA GLY A 48 -6.62 19.17 -3.69
C GLY A 48 -5.76 18.88 -4.92
N ALA A 49 -5.96 17.75 -5.62
CA ALA A 49 -5.11 17.34 -6.75
C ALA A 49 -5.68 17.69 -8.14
N THR A 50 -6.96 18.08 -8.26
CA THR A 50 -7.64 18.28 -9.56
C THR A 50 -7.60 19.73 -10.09
N THR A 51 -6.55 20.50 -9.78
CA THR A 51 -6.26 21.78 -10.48
C THR A 51 -4.94 21.69 -11.22
N ALA A 52 -4.82 20.76 -12.16
CA ALA A 52 -3.73 20.73 -13.14
C ALA A 52 -4.10 19.80 -14.32
N GLU A 53 -5.13 20.14 -15.08
CA GLU A 53 -5.27 19.73 -16.49
C GLU A 53 -6.27 20.66 -17.15
N SER A 54 -5.72 21.74 -17.71
CA SER A 54 -6.37 22.64 -18.65
C SER A 54 -5.38 22.86 -19.79
N ASP A 55 -5.48 22.01 -20.82
CA ASP A 55 -5.25 22.36 -22.22
C ASP A 55 -5.99 21.36 -23.13
#